data_AF-A0A1G7AJ79-F1
#
_entry.id   AF-A0A1G7AJ79-F1
#
_cell.length_a   1.000
_cell.length_b   1.000
_cell.length_c   1.000
_cell.angle_alpha   90.00
_cell.angle_beta   90.00
_cell.angle_gamma   90.00
#
_symmetry.space_group_name_H-M   'P 1'
#
loop_
_entity.id
_entity.type
_entity.pdbx_description
1 polymer ?
#
loop_
_entity_poly.entity_id
_entity_poly.type
_entity_poly.pdbx_seq_one_letter_code
_entity_poly.pdbx_strand_id
1 'polypeptide(L)'
;MSDRPKKVLVVDDSPTVRRLVELVLSQNGYEIFSAEDGETGLKLAQQHCPDVILVDFVMPRMNGHMFCKALRQDAHLSKIPVILISSKSEVVGQAFEESFGIVHYFTKPFEPEELVAKIREVCRPDESVATVPAAEVSLADQQRPDAPVGDVEALLDSINERFDRVVRHYFQKDFPVLMKNVLSDTLRETGLIKHQTLILSGDLCRTSLAEVLCFCMHCRHGGRLSVFSADTFAEIFLEQGRFVFATASQKGKHCFLTDLICQDDRFNCDRMQLQQVVQEAREKNLPIGRALVAHNLISEEDLMYYLRQHAQQALTTALAVREGNFFLEQDALPFNLKDIRFRLPLYEVLLPGVRQLLVPADFFSADQIVQRLPSCAEALQNELLEDAEERVALLLDGSRTLADLVVESGLNADSLQQICFVLQQSGLASLR
;
A
#
# COMPACT_ATOMS: atom_id res chain seq x y z
N MET A 1 41.10 11.82 -10.19
CA MET A 1 40.47 13.05 -9.65
C MET A 1 39.41 12.58 -8.67
N SER A 2 39.41 13.11 -7.45
CA SER A 2 38.67 12.56 -6.30
C SER A 2 37.21 12.30 -6.64
N ASP A 3 36.81 11.03 -6.56
CA ASP A 3 35.45 10.56 -6.78
C ASP A 3 34.59 10.96 -5.57
N ARG A 4 34.24 12.25 -5.50
CA ARG A 4 33.34 12.75 -4.47
C ARG A 4 31.95 12.17 -4.78
N PRO A 5 31.21 11.68 -3.78
CA PRO A 5 29.85 11.21 -4.00
C PRO A 5 29.03 12.33 -4.63
N LYS A 6 28.33 11.98 -5.71
CA LYS A 6 27.48 12.93 -6.44
C LYS A 6 26.30 13.29 -5.55
N LYS A 7 26.00 14.59 -5.47
CA LYS A 7 24.96 15.12 -4.59
C LYS A 7 23.62 15.16 -5.31
N VAL A 8 22.59 14.60 -4.70
CA VAL A 8 21.22 14.61 -5.23
C VAL A 8 20.33 15.32 -4.24
N LEU A 9 19.52 16.26 -4.70
CA LEU A 9 18.47 16.86 -3.88
C LEU A 9 17.12 16.31 -4.32
N VAL A 10 16.30 15.88 -3.37
CA VAL A 10 14.95 15.37 -3.59
C VAL A 10 13.96 16.31 -2.94
N VAL A 11 13.02 16.86 -3.70
CA VAL A 11 12.01 17.80 -3.23
C VAL A 11 10.63 17.24 -3.54
N ASP A 12 9.97 16.69 -2.52
CA ASP A 12 8.71 15.97 -2.66
C ASP A 12 7.94 16.07 -1.35
N ASP A 13 6.62 16.24 -1.35
CA ASP A 13 5.86 16.35 -0.11
C ASP A 13 5.58 14.97 0.53
N SER A 14 5.65 13.90 -0.26
CA SER A 14 5.48 12.52 0.19
C SER A 14 6.73 11.99 0.92
N PRO A 15 6.65 11.69 2.23
CA PRO A 15 7.76 11.10 2.96
C PRO A 15 8.14 9.72 2.40
N THR A 16 7.17 8.97 1.89
CA THR A 16 7.38 7.66 1.26
C THR A 16 8.26 7.78 0.02
N VAL A 17 8.01 8.77 -0.84
CA VAL A 17 8.81 8.98 -2.06
C VAL A 17 10.20 9.49 -1.70
N ARG A 18 10.33 10.49 -0.81
CA ARG A 18 11.64 10.98 -0.36
C ARG A 18 12.47 9.83 0.21
N ARG A 19 11.85 8.99 1.04
CA ARG A 19 12.56 7.87 1.68
C ARG A 19 12.97 6.80 0.68
N LEU A 20 12.09 6.45 -0.26
CA LEU A 20 12.42 5.51 -1.34
C LEU A 20 13.63 6.00 -2.13
N VAL A 21 13.62 7.27 -2.55
CA VAL A 21 14.69 7.85 -3.36
C VAL A 21 16.01 7.94 -2.57
N GLU A 22 15.98 8.43 -1.32
CA GLU A 22 17.16 8.46 -0.45
C GLU A 22 17.81 7.08 -0.35
N LEU A 23 16.98 6.05 -0.12
CA LEU A 23 17.41 4.68 0.09
C LEU A 23 17.97 4.05 -1.19
N VAL A 24 17.32 4.26 -2.33
CA VAL A 24 17.77 3.74 -3.63
C VAL A 24 19.08 4.41 -4.05
N LEU A 25 19.20 5.73 -3.90
CA LEU A 25 20.37 6.47 -4.36
C LEU A 25 21.56 6.37 -3.40
N SER A 26 21.33 6.29 -2.08
CA SER A 26 22.43 6.13 -1.12
C SER A 26 23.15 4.80 -1.33
N GLN A 27 22.42 3.72 -1.63
CA GLN A 27 23.01 2.43 -1.99
C GLN A 27 23.82 2.47 -3.29
N ASN A 28 23.54 3.44 -4.16
CA ASN A 28 24.27 3.66 -5.41
C ASN A 28 25.39 4.70 -5.28
N GLY A 29 25.77 5.10 -4.06
CA GLY A 29 26.94 5.95 -3.79
C GLY A 29 26.67 7.45 -3.92
N TYR A 30 25.41 7.87 -3.98
CA TYR A 30 25.03 9.29 -4.01
C TYR A 30 24.90 9.85 -2.59
N GLU A 31 25.19 11.14 -2.43
CA GLU A 31 24.90 11.91 -1.22
C GLU A 31 23.55 12.60 -1.39
N ILE A 32 22.56 12.29 -0.56
CA ILE A 32 21.18 12.75 -0.76
C ILE A 32 20.80 13.79 0.28
N PHE A 33 20.20 14.87 -0.21
CA PHE A 33 19.50 15.87 0.58
C PHE A 33 18.02 15.78 0.24
N SER A 34 17.15 15.90 1.24
CA SER A 34 15.71 15.83 1.01
C SER A 34 14.98 17.02 1.62
N ALA A 35 13.94 17.46 0.92
CA ALA A 35 13.11 18.59 1.29
C ALA A 35 11.63 18.23 1.12
N GLU A 36 10.82 18.62 2.09
CA GLU A 36 9.36 18.39 2.08
C GLU A 36 8.56 19.42 1.27
N ASP A 37 9.22 20.50 0.82
CA ASP A 37 8.61 21.60 0.08
C ASP A 37 9.66 22.37 -0.73
N GLY A 38 9.21 23.16 -1.70
CA GLY A 38 10.11 23.95 -2.57
C GLY A 38 10.94 25.02 -1.85
N GLU A 39 10.47 25.62 -0.75
CA GLU A 39 11.22 26.67 -0.03
C GLU A 39 12.42 26.05 0.69
N THR A 40 12.19 24.93 1.37
CA THR A 40 13.24 24.13 2.02
C THR A 40 14.19 23.56 0.97
N GLY A 41 13.64 23.07 -0.15
CA GLY A 41 14.43 22.60 -1.30
C GLY A 41 15.37 23.67 -1.83
N LEU A 42 14.91 24.93 -1.95
CA LEU A 42 15.72 26.00 -2.53
C LEU A 42 16.88 26.37 -1.59
N LYS A 43 16.62 26.42 -0.28
CA LYS A 43 17.67 26.63 0.73
C LYS A 43 18.72 25.52 0.68
N LEU A 44 18.30 24.27 0.60
CA LEU A 44 19.22 23.12 0.53
C LEU A 44 20.00 23.10 -0.80
N ALA A 45 19.36 23.49 -1.91
CA ALA A 45 20.04 23.63 -3.20
C ALA A 45 21.17 24.66 -3.12
N GLN A 46 20.92 25.82 -2.50
CA GLN A 46 21.92 26.88 -2.30
C GLN A 46 23.05 26.46 -1.35
N GLN A 47 22.73 25.70 -0.29
CA GLN A 47 23.71 25.27 0.70
C GLN A 47 24.62 24.16 0.19
N HIS A 48 24.07 23.19 -0.55
CA HIS A 48 24.77 21.96 -0.89
C HIS A 48 25.22 21.87 -2.34
N CYS A 49 24.67 22.72 -3.23
CA CYS A 49 24.93 22.74 -4.68
C CYS A 49 24.88 21.32 -5.29
N PRO A 50 23.69 20.70 -5.35
CA PRO A 50 23.54 19.32 -5.84
C PRO A 50 23.93 19.19 -7.31
N ASP A 51 24.38 18.00 -7.70
CA ASP A 51 24.70 17.66 -9.09
C ASP A 51 23.42 17.37 -9.90
N VAL A 52 22.32 16.93 -9.27
CA VAL A 52 20.99 16.78 -9.89
C VAL A 52 19.89 17.01 -8.85
N ILE A 53 18.73 17.49 -9.32
CA ILE A 53 17.55 17.70 -8.47
C ILE A 53 16.39 16.87 -8.98
N LEU A 54 15.75 16.15 -8.08
CA LEU A 54 14.48 15.46 -8.30
C LEU A 54 13.39 16.28 -7.64
N VAL A 55 12.34 16.65 -8.36
CA VAL A 55 11.29 17.52 -7.82
C VAL A 55 9.89 17.06 -8.21
N ASP A 56 8.98 17.06 -7.25
CA ASP A 56 7.55 16.90 -7.50
C ASP A 56 6.96 18.19 -8.08
N PHE A 57 6.07 18.03 -9.04
CA PHE A 57 5.36 19.16 -9.62
C PHE A 57 4.30 19.72 -8.66
N VAL A 58 3.62 18.85 -7.93
CA VAL A 58 2.55 19.23 -6.99
C VAL A 58 3.08 19.16 -5.57
N MET A 59 3.26 20.33 -4.95
CA MET A 59 3.62 20.42 -3.54
C MET A 59 2.89 21.59 -2.88
N PRO A 60 2.54 21.50 -1.59
CA PRO A 60 1.98 22.61 -0.83
C PRO A 60 3.02 23.73 -0.66
N ARG A 61 2.53 24.98 -0.47
CA ARG A 61 3.33 26.22 -0.36
C ARG A 61 4.01 26.62 -1.68
N MET A 62 5.10 25.95 -2.04
CA MET A 62 5.88 26.23 -3.24
C MET A 62 5.90 24.98 -4.13
N ASN A 63 5.13 25.03 -5.23
CA ASN A 63 5.05 23.94 -6.20
C ASN A 63 6.31 23.83 -7.09
N GLY A 64 6.45 22.72 -7.82
CA GLY A 64 7.62 22.45 -8.65
C GLY A 64 7.87 23.53 -9.72
N HIS A 65 6.82 24.16 -10.25
CA HIS A 65 6.94 25.29 -11.17
C HIS A 65 7.64 26.49 -10.52
N MET A 66 7.16 26.93 -9.36
CA MET A 66 7.74 28.05 -8.64
C MET A 66 9.18 27.75 -8.22
N PHE A 67 9.45 26.51 -7.78
CA PHE A 67 10.78 26.04 -7.42
C PHE A 67 11.77 26.12 -8.59
N CYS A 68 11.42 25.55 -9.75
CA CYS A 68 12.25 25.59 -10.95
C CYS A 68 12.51 27.03 -11.42
N LYS A 69 11.52 27.92 -11.31
CA LYS A 69 11.70 29.33 -11.65
C LYS A 69 12.70 30.04 -10.75
N ALA A 70 12.60 29.84 -9.44
CA ALA A 70 13.57 30.40 -8.49
C ALA A 70 14.98 29.85 -8.74
N LEU A 71 15.07 28.55 -9.06
CA LEU A 71 16.33 27.87 -9.36
C LEU A 71 17.04 28.45 -10.60
N ARG A 72 16.30 28.79 -11.65
CA ARG A 72 16.87 29.40 -12.88
C ARG A 72 17.23 30.88 -12.71
N GLN A 73 16.66 31.57 -11.72
CA GLN A 73 17.02 32.95 -11.38
C GLN A 73 18.32 33.04 -10.56
N ASP A 74 18.75 31.94 -9.94
CA ASP A 74 19.99 31.86 -9.18
C ASP A 74 21.16 31.47 -10.09
N ALA A 75 22.15 32.35 -10.23
CA ALA A 75 23.29 32.14 -11.13
C ALA A 75 24.08 30.86 -10.82
N HIS A 76 24.09 30.41 -9.56
CA HIS A 76 24.83 29.22 -9.13
C HIS A 76 24.03 27.92 -9.31
N LEU A 77 22.70 27.99 -9.30
CA LEU A 77 21.82 26.82 -9.43
C LEU A 77 21.24 26.67 -10.84
N SER A 78 21.26 27.73 -11.65
CA SER A 78 20.66 27.80 -12.98
C SER A 78 21.13 26.74 -13.99
N LYS A 79 22.23 26.05 -13.72
CA LYS A 79 22.77 24.97 -14.58
C LYS A 79 22.50 23.56 -14.07
N ILE A 80 21.97 23.42 -12.86
CA ILE A 80 21.73 22.10 -12.27
C ILE A 80 20.60 21.41 -13.05
N PRO A 81 20.80 20.17 -13.52
CA PRO A 81 19.77 19.42 -14.21
C PRO A 81 18.64 19.04 -13.25
N VAL A 82 17.41 19.16 -13.73
CA VAL A 82 16.20 18.85 -12.95
C VAL A 82 15.47 17.67 -13.58
N ILE A 83 15.10 16.68 -12.78
CA ILE A 83 14.25 15.56 -13.15
C ILE A 83 12.92 15.73 -12.41
N LEU A 84 11.81 15.72 -13.14
CA LEU A 84 10.48 15.78 -12.55
C LEU A 84 10.03 14.39 -12.07
N ILE A 85 9.33 14.33 -10.95
CA ILE A 85 8.66 13.11 -10.47
C ILE A 85 7.21 13.47 -10.12
N SER A 86 6.23 13.14 -10.98
CA SER A 86 4.83 13.57 -10.78
C SER A 86 3.82 12.42 -10.93
N SER A 87 2.64 12.56 -10.32
CA SER A 87 1.49 11.68 -10.53
C SER A 87 0.74 12.07 -11.83
N LYS A 88 0.36 11.11 -12.68
CA LYS A 88 -0.01 11.31 -14.09
C LYS A 88 -1.07 12.40 -14.34
N SER A 89 -0.91 13.14 -15.46
CA SER A 89 -1.82 14.08 -16.17
C SER A 89 -1.66 15.60 -15.99
N GLU A 90 -0.57 16.07 -15.40
CA GLU A 90 -0.22 17.50 -15.48
C GLU A 90 0.59 17.76 -16.74
N VAL A 91 -0.08 18.32 -17.76
CA VAL A 91 0.56 18.65 -19.04
C VAL A 91 1.58 19.75 -18.81
N VAL A 92 2.80 19.35 -18.51
CA VAL A 92 3.98 20.19 -18.61
C VAL A 92 4.27 20.35 -20.10
N GLY A 93 3.80 21.44 -20.72
CA GLY A 93 3.99 21.65 -22.15
C GLY A 93 5.48 21.72 -22.53
N GLN A 94 5.84 21.33 -23.75
CA GLN A 94 7.23 21.32 -24.26
C GLN A 94 8.00 22.64 -23.99
N ALA A 95 7.32 23.79 -24.02
CA ALA A 95 7.92 25.09 -23.71
C ALA A 95 8.41 25.21 -22.25
N PHE A 96 7.82 24.47 -21.31
CA PHE A 96 8.24 24.41 -19.91
C PHE A 96 9.49 23.54 -19.72
N GLU A 97 9.62 22.44 -20.47
CA GLU A 97 10.77 21.53 -20.39
C GLU A 97 12.08 22.24 -20.76
N GLU A 98 12.07 22.98 -21.86
CA GLU A 98 13.25 23.72 -22.35
C GLU A 98 13.59 24.94 -21.48
N SER A 99 12.59 25.69 -21.01
CA SER A 99 12.79 26.93 -20.24
C SER A 99 13.33 26.70 -18.83
N PHE A 100 13.07 25.52 -18.25
CA PHE A 100 13.45 25.19 -16.88
C PHE A 100 14.52 24.10 -16.79
N GLY A 101 15.21 23.76 -17.88
CA GLY A 101 16.35 22.83 -17.89
C GLY A 101 15.99 21.46 -17.31
N ILE A 102 14.81 20.97 -17.66
CA ILE A 102 14.29 19.68 -17.22
C ILE A 102 14.83 18.63 -18.18
N VAL A 103 15.58 17.67 -17.64
CA VAL A 103 16.28 16.66 -18.46
C VAL A 103 15.48 15.37 -18.60
N HIS A 104 14.54 15.12 -17.69
CA HIS A 104 13.66 13.96 -17.73
C HIS A 104 12.44 14.12 -16.83
N TYR A 105 11.43 13.28 -17.04
CA TYR A 105 10.29 13.15 -16.15
C TYR A 105 10.02 11.67 -15.83
N PHE A 106 9.70 11.39 -14.57
CA PHE A 106 9.19 10.11 -14.10
C PHE A 106 7.74 10.27 -13.68
N THR A 107 6.90 9.31 -14.06
CA THR A 107 5.55 9.20 -13.52
C THR A 107 5.56 8.31 -12.29
N LYS A 108 4.92 8.74 -11.20
CA LYS A 108 4.68 7.87 -10.04
C LYS A 108 3.56 6.85 -10.39
N PRO A 109 3.71 5.56 -10.05
CA PRO A 109 4.91 4.91 -9.50
C PRO A 109 6.00 4.69 -10.57
N PHE A 110 7.27 4.77 -10.17
CA PHE A 110 8.45 4.60 -11.04
C PHE A 110 9.35 3.46 -10.55
N GLU A 111 10.05 2.81 -11.48
CA GLU A 111 11.02 1.76 -11.16
C GLU A 111 12.33 2.34 -10.61
N PRO A 112 12.81 1.90 -9.44
CA PRO A 112 14.05 2.41 -8.84
C PRO A 112 15.29 2.28 -9.75
N GLU A 113 15.38 1.19 -10.50
CA GLU A 113 16.50 0.91 -11.40
C GLU A 113 16.57 1.93 -12.55
N GLU A 114 15.42 2.34 -13.07
CA GLU A 114 15.31 3.37 -14.11
C GLU A 114 15.73 4.74 -13.59
N LEU A 115 15.32 5.10 -12.36
CA LEU A 115 15.72 6.34 -11.71
C LEU A 115 17.25 6.43 -11.56
N VAL A 116 17.87 5.35 -11.06
CA VAL A 116 19.33 5.28 -10.91
C VAL A 116 20.05 5.37 -12.25
N ALA A 117 19.55 4.65 -13.27
CA ALA A 117 20.13 4.69 -14.60
C ALA A 117 20.10 6.10 -15.19
N LYS A 118 18.97 6.80 -15.04
CA LYS A 118 18.81 8.18 -15.53
C LYS A 118 19.68 9.17 -14.76
N ILE A 119 19.76 9.08 -13.43
CA ILE A 119 20.63 9.95 -12.64
C ILE A 119 22.09 9.72 -13.00
N ARG A 120 22.50 8.46 -13.23
CA ARG A 120 23.85 8.13 -13.68
C ARG A 120 24.16 8.72 -15.05
N GLU A 121 23.21 8.67 -15.98
CA GLU A 121 23.31 9.31 -17.30
C GLU A 121 23.50 10.82 -17.17
N VAL A 122 22.67 11.48 -16.36
CA VAL A 122 22.69 12.94 -16.16
C VAL A 122 23.93 13.42 -15.40
N CYS A 123 24.44 12.61 -14.46
CA CYS A 123 25.61 12.95 -13.64
C CYS A 123 26.95 12.59 -14.28
N ARG A 124 26.96 11.98 -15.49
CA ARG A 124 28.22 11.70 -16.20
C ARG A 124 28.97 13.02 -16.45
N PRO A 125 30.28 13.07 -16.17
CA PRO A 125 31.08 14.22 -16.53
C PRO A 125 31.06 14.38 -18.05
N ASP A 126 30.86 15.61 -18.53
CA ASP A 126 30.88 15.98 -19.95
C ASP A 126 32.10 15.38 -20.67
N GLU A 127 31.91 14.25 -21.34
CA GLU A 127 32.53 14.06 -22.65
C GLU A 127 31.65 14.81 -23.63
N SER A 128 32.09 16.03 -23.92
CA SER A 128 31.51 16.95 -24.88
C SER A 128 30.97 16.24 -26.12
N VAL A 129 29.69 16.51 -26.42
CA VAL A 129 29.11 16.72 -27.74
C VAL A 129 29.92 16.13 -28.90
N ALA A 130 29.56 14.91 -29.30
CA ALA A 130 29.76 14.43 -30.65
C ALA A 130 28.39 14.07 -31.23
N THR A 131 27.84 15.02 -32.01
CA THR A 131 27.12 14.72 -33.26
C THR A 131 27.71 13.47 -33.93
N VAL A 132 26.94 12.55 -34.51
CA VAL A 132 26.35 12.59 -35.86
C VAL A 132 25.34 11.39 -36.02
N PRO A 133 24.63 11.21 -37.16
CA PRO A 133 23.30 11.70 -37.51
C PRO A 133 22.24 10.59 -37.63
N ALA A 134 21.00 11.02 -37.92
CA ALA A 134 19.99 10.21 -38.58
C ALA A 134 20.50 9.62 -39.91
N ALA A 135 20.34 8.32 -40.11
CA ALA A 135 20.25 7.68 -41.43
C ALA A 135 19.58 6.30 -41.33
N GLU A 136 18.63 6.10 -42.25
CA GLU A 136 17.84 4.91 -42.53
C GLU A 136 18.71 3.69 -42.91
N VAL A 137 18.32 2.48 -42.47
CA VAL A 137 18.48 1.21 -43.24
C VAL A 137 17.34 0.27 -42.81
N SER A 138 16.25 0.25 -43.58
CA SER A 138 15.88 -0.80 -44.53
C SER A 138 15.61 -2.19 -43.95
N LEU A 139 14.35 -2.60 -44.14
CA LEU A 139 13.83 -3.97 -44.10
C LEU A 139 14.61 -4.89 -45.06
N ALA A 140 14.97 -6.09 -44.59
CA ALA A 140 14.84 -7.35 -45.33
C ALA A 140 15.21 -8.56 -44.43
N ASP A 141 14.24 -9.46 -44.31
CA ASP A 141 14.26 -10.89 -43.98
C ASP A 141 15.59 -11.58 -43.68
N GLN A 142 15.61 -12.37 -42.60
CA GLN A 142 15.61 -13.84 -42.72
C GLN A 142 15.33 -14.55 -41.38
N GLN A 143 14.19 -15.27 -41.38
CA GLN A 143 13.97 -16.62 -40.83
C GLN A 143 13.94 -16.83 -39.30
N ARG A 144 12.70 -16.96 -38.79
CA ARG A 144 12.34 -17.70 -37.58
C ARG A 144 12.67 -19.19 -37.72
N PRO A 145 12.96 -19.86 -36.58
CA PRO A 145 12.35 -21.14 -36.27
C PRO A 145 11.40 -21.00 -35.07
N ASP A 146 10.19 -21.54 -35.23
CA ASP A 146 9.17 -21.69 -34.19
C ASP A 146 9.62 -22.66 -33.08
N ALA A 147 9.38 -22.27 -31.82
CA ALA A 147 8.88 -23.07 -30.66
C ALA A 147 9.51 -22.62 -29.32
N PRO A 148 8.82 -22.80 -28.17
CA PRO A 148 7.41 -22.60 -27.85
C PRO A 148 7.22 -21.41 -26.89
N VAL A 149 5.98 -20.95 -26.74
CA VAL A 149 5.54 -20.04 -25.68
C VAL A 149 5.77 -20.74 -24.34
N GLY A 150 6.87 -20.38 -23.65
CA GLY A 150 7.26 -20.92 -22.36
C GLY A 150 7.42 -19.80 -21.34
N ASP A 151 6.52 -19.83 -20.36
CA ASP A 151 6.53 -19.15 -19.05
C ASP A 151 6.63 -17.62 -19.01
N VAL A 152 5.59 -16.95 -19.50
CA VAL A 152 5.24 -15.59 -19.08
C VAL A 152 4.99 -15.53 -17.55
N GLU A 153 4.51 -16.63 -16.97
CA GLU A 153 4.41 -16.82 -15.51
C GLU A 153 5.77 -16.78 -14.84
N ALA A 154 6.80 -17.49 -15.36
CA ALA A 154 8.15 -17.43 -14.77
C ALA A 154 8.82 -16.06 -14.94
N LEU A 155 8.50 -15.32 -16.01
CA LEU A 155 9.00 -13.96 -16.20
C LEU A 155 8.32 -12.98 -15.22
N LEU A 156 7.00 -13.08 -15.04
CA LEU A 156 6.23 -12.30 -14.06
C LEU A 156 6.63 -12.67 -12.62
N ASP A 157 6.88 -13.94 -12.35
CA ASP A 157 7.44 -14.44 -11.09
C ASP A 157 8.86 -13.89 -10.86
N SER A 158 9.70 -13.78 -11.88
CA SER A 158 11.05 -13.22 -11.73
C SER A 158 11.06 -11.71 -11.45
N ILE A 159 10.10 -10.97 -12.02
CA ILE A 159 9.93 -9.52 -11.85
C ILE A 159 9.31 -9.25 -10.48
N ASN A 160 8.28 -10.01 -10.10
CA ASN A 160 7.67 -9.90 -8.77
C ASN A 160 8.60 -10.44 -7.69
N GLU A 161 9.34 -11.54 -7.88
CA GLU A 161 10.36 -11.99 -6.92
C GLU A 161 11.48 -10.96 -6.73
N ARG A 162 11.78 -10.14 -7.75
CA ARG A 162 12.74 -9.04 -7.63
C ARG A 162 12.13 -7.86 -6.90
N PHE A 163 10.88 -7.50 -7.20
CA PHE A 163 10.14 -6.46 -6.49
C PHE A 163 9.90 -6.84 -5.00
N ASP A 164 9.47 -8.06 -4.72
CA ASP A 164 9.32 -8.63 -3.38
C ASP A 164 10.67 -8.82 -2.69
N ARG A 165 11.75 -9.19 -3.40
CA ARG A 165 13.10 -9.17 -2.80
C ARG A 165 13.52 -7.77 -2.45
N VAL A 166 13.26 -6.77 -3.28
CA VAL A 166 13.59 -5.38 -3.00
C VAL A 166 12.79 -4.91 -1.78
N VAL A 167 11.46 -5.05 -1.78
CA VAL A 167 10.60 -4.74 -0.63
C VAL A 167 11.08 -5.50 0.62
N ARG A 168 11.22 -6.82 0.58
CA ARG A 168 11.68 -7.61 1.75
C ARG A 168 13.11 -7.30 2.16
N HIS A 169 14.06 -7.11 1.24
CA HIS A 169 15.46 -6.84 1.55
C HIS A 169 15.64 -5.44 2.14
N TYR A 170 14.88 -4.45 1.66
CA TYR A 170 14.90 -3.09 2.17
C TYR A 170 14.13 -2.92 3.48
N PHE A 171 13.07 -3.71 3.72
CA PHE A 171 12.32 -3.67 4.98
C PHE A 171 12.85 -4.65 6.06
N GLN A 172 13.53 -5.75 5.69
CA GLN A 172 14.08 -6.71 6.66
C GLN A 172 15.43 -6.31 7.27
N LYS A 173 16.31 -5.58 6.55
CA LYS A 173 17.71 -5.48 7.00
C LYS A 173 18.02 -4.39 8.02
N ASP A 174 17.37 -3.22 7.95
CA ASP A 174 17.77 -2.08 8.81
C ASP A 174 16.67 -1.49 9.69
N PHE A 175 15.41 -1.92 9.61
CA PHE A 175 14.37 -1.29 10.44
C PHE A 175 14.23 -1.89 11.85
N PRO A 176 14.24 -3.23 12.08
CA PRO A 176 13.97 -3.77 13.41
C PRO A 176 15.13 -3.64 14.42
N VAL A 177 16.37 -3.42 13.95
CA VAL A 177 17.59 -3.40 14.81
C VAL A 177 18.10 -1.98 15.08
N LEU A 178 17.97 -1.03 14.15
CA LEU A 178 18.35 0.37 14.38
C LEU A 178 17.31 1.17 15.18
N MET A 179 16.04 0.75 15.16
CA MET A 179 14.93 1.55 15.71
C MET A 179 14.49 1.16 17.11
N LYS A 180 15.03 0.10 17.70
CA LYS A 180 14.54 -0.39 19.01
C LYS A 180 14.99 0.47 20.19
N ASN A 181 16.08 1.24 20.05
CA ASN A 181 16.64 2.06 21.15
C ASN A 181 17.03 3.51 20.80
N VAL A 182 17.13 3.91 19.52
CA VAL A 182 17.65 5.26 19.19
C VAL A 182 16.52 6.24 18.86
N LEU A 183 15.49 5.85 18.11
CA LEU A 183 14.51 6.84 17.62
C LEU A 183 13.41 7.20 18.64
N SER A 184 13.10 6.37 19.64
CA SER A 184 12.08 6.75 20.64
C SER A 184 12.52 7.93 21.51
N ASP A 185 13.80 7.99 21.85
CA ASP A 185 14.35 9.08 22.66
C ASP A 185 14.83 10.25 21.77
N THR A 186 15.43 9.98 20.60
CA THR A 186 15.93 11.05 19.72
C THR A 186 14.82 11.75 18.92
N LEU A 187 13.70 11.09 18.56
CA LEU A 187 12.55 11.77 17.93
C LEU A 187 11.71 12.56 18.93
N ARG A 188 11.71 12.14 20.21
CA ARG A 188 11.09 12.91 21.30
C ARG A 188 11.83 14.22 21.55
N GLU A 189 13.16 14.22 21.41
CA GLU A 189 14.00 15.40 21.64
C GLU A 189 14.13 16.35 20.43
N THR A 190 13.92 15.86 19.19
CA THR A 190 14.18 16.64 17.96
C THR A 190 12.93 17.19 17.25
N GLY A 191 11.72 16.85 17.69
CA GLY A 191 10.47 17.43 17.14
C GLY A 191 10.16 17.05 15.68
N LEU A 192 10.81 16.02 15.14
CA LEU A 192 10.71 15.55 13.74
C LEU A 192 9.52 14.62 13.45
N ILE A 193 8.71 14.30 14.47
CA ILE A 193 7.34 13.82 14.27
C ILE A 193 6.42 15.00 14.55
N LYS A 194 5.75 15.51 13.51
CA LYS A 194 4.49 16.21 13.75
C LYS A 194 3.58 15.20 14.41
N HIS A 195 3.31 15.40 15.70
CA HIS A 195 2.41 14.65 16.58
C HIS A 195 0.95 14.49 16.07
N GLN A 196 0.65 14.62 14.77
CA GLN A 196 -0.72 14.87 14.30
C GLN A 196 -1.37 13.74 13.50
N THR A 197 -0.66 12.71 13.03
CA THR A 197 -1.31 11.64 12.23
C THR A 197 -1.26 10.25 12.88
N LEU A 198 -0.21 9.85 13.59
CA LEU A 198 -0.20 8.52 14.23
C LEU A 198 -1.23 8.47 15.38
N ILE A 199 -2.26 7.65 15.23
CA ILE A 199 -3.32 7.44 16.22
C ILE A 199 -2.87 6.37 17.23
N LEU A 200 -2.39 5.24 16.72
CA LEU A 200 -2.08 4.05 17.51
C LEU A 200 -1.00 3.22 16.80
N SER A 201 -0.12 2.58 17.55
CA SER A 201 0.78 1.53 17.04
C SER A 201 0.99 0.45 18.08
N GLY A 202 1.31 -0.76 17.66
CA GLY A 202 1.55 -1.86 18.59
C GLY A 202 2.14 -3.10 17.94
N ASP A 203 2.31 -4.14 18.77
CA ASP A 203 2.86 -5.44 18.43
C ASP A 203 1.73 -6.47 18.35
N LEU A 204 1.65 -7.18 17.22
CA LEU A 204 0.62 -8.18 16.93
C LEU A 204 0.74 -9.44 17.80
N CYS A 205 1.90 -9.68 18.42
CA CYS A 205 2.06 -10.74 19.41
C CYS A 205 1.30 -10.43 20.72
N ARG A 206 0.92 -9.16 20.96
CA ARG A 206 0.27 -8.71 22.20
C ARG A 206 -1.19 -8.32 22.02
N THR A 207 -1.54 -7.83 20.83
CA THR A 207 -2.91 -7.37 20.52
C THR A 207 -3.25 -7.85 19.12
N SER A 208 -4.36 -8.57 18.99
CA SER A 208 -4.74 -9.11 17.68
C SER A 208 -5.14 -7.98 16.74
N LEU A 209 -4.95 -8.19 15.43
CA LEU A 209 -5.40 -7.21 14.43
C LEU A 209 -6.93 -6.99 14.51
N ALA A 210 -7.68 -8.03 14.84
CA ALA A 210 -9.14 -7.94 14.98
C ALA A 210 -9.54 -7.04 16.16
N GLU A 211 -8.81 -7.10 17.29
CA GLU A 211 -9.01 -6.19 18.42
C GLU A 211 -8.73 -4.73 18.06
N VAL A 212 -7.66 -4.48 17.29
CA VAL A 212 -7.33 -3.13 16.78
C VAL A 212 -8.45 -2.61 15.89
N LEU A 213 -8.96 -3.45 14.97
CA LEU A 213 -10.07 -3.08 14.09
C LEU A 213 -11.37 -2.84 14.88
N CYS A 214 -11.68 -3.68 15.87
CA CYS A 214 -12.80 -3.46 16.77
C CYS A 214 -12.66 -2.14 17.52
N PHE A 215 -11.47 -1.79 18.01
CA PHE A 215 -11.22 -0.48 18.61
C PHE A 215 -11.53 0.66 17.64
N CYS A 216 -11.04 0.58 16.39
CA CYS A 216 -11.34 1.57 15.35
C CYS A 216 -12.84 1.70 15.07
N MET A 217 -13.57 0.58 15.05
CA MET A 217 -15.02 0.56 14.87
C MET A 217 -15.73 1.32 16.00
N HIS A 218 -15.46 0.98 17.26
CA HIS A 218 -16.13 1.55 18.42
C HIS A 218 -15.81 3.04 18.62
N CYS A 219 -14.55 3.42 18.40
CA CYS A 219 -14.10 4.81 18.50
C CYS A 219 -14.38 5.63 17.23
N ARG A 220 -14.93 5.01 16.18
CA ARG A 220 -15.17 5.62 14.86
C ARG A 220 -13.92 6.26 14.26
N HIS A 221 -12.75 5.69 14.54
CA HIS A 221 -11.51 6.14 13.92
C HIS A 221 -11.51 5.80 12.43
N GLY A 222 -10.98 6.72 11.64
CA GLY A 222 -10.67 6.51 10.22
C GLY A 222 -9.17 6.67 9.99
N GLY A 223 -8.74 6.34 8.79
CA GLY A 223 -7.35 6.44 8.38
C GLY A 223 -6.84 5.16 7.72
N ARG A 224 -5.52 5.01 7.73
CA ARG A 224 -4.80 3.89 7.15
C ARG A 224 -4.16 3.07 8.26
N LEU A 225 -4.53 1.80 8.33
CA LEU A 225 -3.94 0.81 9.23
C LEU A 225 -2.97 -0.06 8.44
N SER A 226 -1.68 0.11 8.67
CA SER A 226 -0.62 -0.70 8.07
C SER A 226 -0.20 -1.83 8.99
N VAL A 227 0.01 -3.01 8.43
CA VAL A 227 0.41 -4.24 9.10
C VAL A 227 1.71 -4.73 8.48
N PHE A 228 2.72 -4.97 9.30
CA PHE A 228 4.05 -5.41 8.87
C PHE A 228 4.47 -6.68 9.62
N SER A 229 4.67 -7.76 8.87
CA SER A 229 5.25 -9.02 9.33
C SER A 229 6.48 -9.39 8.48
N ALA A 230 7.20 -10.44 8.86
CA ALA A 230 8.33 -10.97 8.11
C ALA A 230 7.96 -11.40 6.68
N ASP A 231 6.74 -11.89 6.49
CA ASP A 231 6.28 -12.46 5.23
C ASP A 231 5.08 -11.73 4.59
N THR A 232 4.43 -10.85 5.34
CA THR A 232 3.15 -10.24 5.01
C THR A 232 3.17 -8.74 5.24
N PHE A 233 2.68 -7.99 4.26
CA PHE A 233 2.38 -6.57 4.38
C PHE A 233 0.93 -6.34 4.01
N ALA A 234 0.20 -5.57 4.79
CA ALA A 234 -1.18 -5.22 4.46
C ALA A 234 -1.50 -3.77 4.83
N GLU A 235 -2.42 -3.18 4.08
CA GLU A 235 -3.00 -1.87 4.37
C GLU A 235 -4.52 -2.00 4.42
N ILE A 236 -5.12 -1.44 5.46
CA ILE A 236 -6.57 -1.44 5.67
C ILE A 236 -7.00 0.02 5.81
N PHE A 237 -7.94 0.42 4.98
CA PHE A 237 -8.47 1.78 4.94
C PHE A 237 -9.81 1.82 5.66
N LEU A 238 -9.94 2.78 6.57
CA LEU A 238 -11.11 2.97 7.42
C LEU A 238 -11.64 4.39 7.28
N GLU A 239 -12.95 4.54 7.34
CA GLU A 239 -13.63 5.83 7.34
C GLU A 239 -14.77 5.81 8.37
N GLN A 240 -14.68 6.66 9.39
CA GLN A 240 -15.69 6.75 10.45
C GLN A 240 -16.01 5.40 11.13
N GLY A 241 -14.98 4.57 11.36
CA GLY A 241 -15.13 3.21 11.93
C GLY A 241 -15.69 2.16 10.95
N ARG A 242 -15.82 2.50 9.66
CA ARG A 242 -16.29 1.57 8.62
C ARG A 242 -15.12 1.15 7.73
N PHE A 243 -15.19 -0.08 7.25
CA PHE A 243 -14.25 -0.63 6.29
C PHE A 243 -14.46 -0.01 4.90
N VAL A 244 -13.37 0.46 4.30
CA VAL A 244 -13.35 1.05 2.96
C VAL A 244 -12.75 0.06 1.97
N PHE A 245 -11.52 -0.39 2.24
CA PHE A 245 -10.76 -1.25 1.35
C PHE A 245 -9.58 -1.87 2.11
N ALA A 246 -9.03 -2.97 1.59
CA ALA A 246 -7.78 -3.51 2.07
C ALA A 246 -6.94 -4.08 0.93
N THR A 247 -5.63 -4.06 1.12
CA THR A 247 -4.64 -4.71 0.28
C THR A 247 -3.74 -5.55 1.17
N ALA A 248 -3.30 -6.71 0.67
CA ALA A 248 -2.33 -7.54 1.36
C ALA A 248 -1.41 -8.18 0.32
N SER A 249 -0.13 -8.25 0.65
CA SER A 249 0.89 -8.98 -0.07
C SER A 249 1.53 -10.00 0.88
N GLN A 250 1.59 -11.25 0.45
CA GLN A 250 2.21 -12.36 1.20
C GLN A 250 3.21 -13.09 0.32
N LYS A 251 4.30 -13.59 0.91
CA LYS A 251 5.37 -14.27 0.14
C LYS A 251 4.82 -15.46 -0.62
N GLY A 252 5.02 -15.46 -1.94
CA GLY A 252 4.66 -16.61 -2.79
C GLY A 252 3.15 -16.86 -2.92
N LYS A 253 2.30 -15.90 -2.50
CA LYS A 253 0.87 -15.92 -2.76
C LYS A 253 0.46 -14.59 -3.38
N HIS A 254 0.05 -14.65 -4.64
CA HIS A 254 -0.49 -13.50 -5.36
C HIS A 254 -1.95 -13.81 -5.71
N CYS A 255 -2.86 -12.92 -5.30
CA CYS A 255 -4.24 -12.95 -5.74
C CYS A 255 -4.51 -11.61 -6.45
N PHE A 256 -4.59 -11.67 -7.77
CA PHE A 256 -4.93 -10.51 -8.58
C PHE A 256 -6.45 -10.39 -8.71
N LEU A 257 -6.93 -9.17 -8.88
CA LEU A 257 -8.35 -8.91 -9.19
C LEU A 257 -8.80 -9.68 -10.45
N THR A 258 -7.89 -9.82 -11.42
CA THR A 258 -8.12 -10.58 -12.65
C THR A 258 -8.31 -12.07 -12.39
N ASP A 259 -7.67 -12.64 -11.37
CA ASP A 259 -7.79 -14.06 -11.04
C ASP A 259 -9.20 -14.36 -10.51
N LEU A 260 -9.74 -13.46 -9.67
CA LEU A 260 -11.11 -13.57 -9.16
C LEU A 260 -12.14 -13.47 -10.28
N ILE A 261 -11.92 -12.58 -11.24
CA ILE A 261 -12.81 -12.43 -12.41
C ILE A 261 -12.74 -13.68 -13.30
N CYS A 262 -11.56 -14.26 -13.48
CA CYS A 262 -11.39 -15.47 -14.31
C CYS A 262 -11.94 -16.75 -13.65
N GLN A 263 -12.07 -16.78 -12.32
CA GLN A 263 -12.60 -17.90 -11.56
C GLN A 263 -14.13 -17.90 -11.44
N ASP A 264 -14.79 -16.79 -11.81
CA ASP A 264 -16.24 -16.67 -11.73
C ASP A 264 -16.89 -17.16 -13.04
N ASP A 265 -17.68 -18.24 -12.94
CA ASP A 265 -18.37 -18.87 -14.07
C ASP A 265 -19.41 -17.96 -14.76
N ARG A 266 -19.78 -16.83 -14.14
CA ARG A 266 -20.62 -15.80 -14.77
C ARG A 266 -19.90 -15.07 -15.90
N PHE A 267 -18.57 -15.19 -15.97
CA PHE A 267 -17.74 -14.53 -16.96
C PHE A 267 -17.26 -15.53 -18.04
N ASN A 268 -17.73 -15.37 -19.27
CA ASN A 268 -17.20 -16.15 -20.39
C ASN A 268 -15.85 -15.53 -20.81
N CYS A 269 -14.79 -15.97 -20.16
CA CYS A 269 -13.50 -15.31 -20.19
C CYS A 269 -12.69 -15.71 -21.43
N ASP A 270 -12.71 -14.88 -22.48
CA ASP A 270 -11.67 -14.95 -23.51
C ASP A 270 -10.37 -14.36 -22.94
N ARG A 271 -9.49 -15.24 -22.45
CA ARG A 271 -8.20 -14.89 -21.84
C ARG A 271 -7.36 -13.96 -22.72
N MET A 272 -7.47 -14.08 -24.04
CA MET A 272 -6.74 -13.21 -24.98
C MET A 272 -7.25 -11.76 -24.92
N GLN A 273 -8.57 -11.59 -24.87
CA GLN A 273 -9.21 -10.28 -24.78
C GLN A 273 -8.90 -9.60 -23.44
N LEU A 274 -8.88 -10.37 -22.35
CA LEU A 274 -8.55 -9.86 -21.02
C LEU A 274 -7.07 -9.46 -20.91
N GLN A 275 -6.16 -10.23 -21.49
CA GLN A 275 -4.74 -9.87 -21.59
C GLN A 275 -4.53 -8.58 -22.39
N GLN A 276 -5.24 -8.41 -23.49
CA GLN A 276 -5.16 -7.20 -24.32
C GLN A 276 -5.62 -5.96 -23.53
N VAL A 277 -6.71 -6.05 -22.77
CA VAL A 277 -7.21 -4.95 -21.94
C VAL A 277 -6.28 -4.67 -20.75
N VAL A 278 -5.68 -5.69 -20.13
CA VAL A 278 -4.68 -5.49 -19.07
C VAL A 278 -3.43 -4.79 -19.62
N GLN A 279 -2.97 -5.18 -20.81
CA GLN A 279 -1.82 -4.54 -21.47
C GLN A 279 -2.12 -3.09 -21.84
N GLU A 280 -3.28 -2.83 -22.43
CA GLU A 280 -3.73 -1.47 -22.75
C GLU A 280 -3.91 -0.61 -21.49
N ALA A 281 -4.44 -1.18 -20.41
CA ALA A 281 -4.56 -0.51 -19.11
C ALA A 281 -3.18 -0.17 -18.54
N ARG A 282 -2.19 -1.06 -18.67
CA ARG A 282 -0.80 -0.80 -18.27
C ARG A 282 -0.18 0.32 -19.09
N GLU A 283 -0.30 0.28 -20.42
CA GLU A 283 0.22 1.34 -21.31
C GLU A 283 -0.41 2.71 -21.02
N LYS A 284 -1.71 2.72 -20.70
CA LYS A 284 -2.46 3.94 -20.36
C LYS A 284 -2.36 4.31 -18.87
N ASN A 285 -1.74 3.51 -18.00
CA ASN A 285 -1.81 3.59 -16.53
C ASN A 285 -3.24 3.80 -15.99
N LEU A 286 -4.19 3.06 -16.53
CA LEU A 286 -5.56 3.01 -16.02
C LEU A 286 -5.68 1.88 -15.00
N PRO A 287 -6.42 2.07 -13.88
CA PRO A 287 -6.76 0.96 -13.00
C PRO A 287 -7.44 -0.16 -13.81
N ILE A 288 -6.90 -1.38 -13.73
CA ILE A 288 -7.34 -2.52 -14.55
C ILE A 288 -8.85 -2.69 -14.48
N GLY A 289 -9.45 -2.59 -13.28
CA GLY A 289 -10.89 -2.65 -13.10
C GLY A 289 -11.68 -1.63 -13.93
N ARG A 290 -11.19 -0.37 -14.03
CA ARG A 290 -11.84 0.66 -14.85
C ARG A 290 -11.67 0.42 -16.34
N ALA A 291 -10.52 -0.10 -16.75
CA ALA A 291 -10.32 -0.49 -18.14
C ALA A 291 -11.30 -1.61 -18.52
N LEU A 292 -11.49 -2.62 -17.66
CA LEU A 292 -12.47 -3.68 -17.90
C LEU A 292 -13.90 -3.13 -18.06
N VAL A 293 -14.30 -2.13 -17.25
CA VAL A 293 -15.59 -1.45 -17.41
C VAL A 293 -15.67 -0.66 -18.72
N ALA A 294 -14.61 0.09 -19.07
CA ALA A 294 -14.57 0.90 -20.29
C ALA A 294 -14.68 0.06 -21.58
N HIS A 295 -14.16 -1.16 -21.55
CA HIS A 295 -14.29 -2.12 -22.66
C HIS A 295 -15.62 -2.91 -22.63
N ASN A 296 -16.56 -2.57 -21.74
CA ASN A 296 -17.82 -3.29 -21.50
C ASN A 296 -17.61 -4.78 -21.20
N LEU A 297 -16.45 -5.14 -20.64
CA LEU A 297 -16.19 -6.51 -20.23
C LEU A 297 -16.98 -6.80 -18.95
N ILE A 298 -16.89 -5.93 -17.94
CA ILE A 298 -17.64 -6.02 -16.69
C ILE A 298 -18.50 -4.77 -16.49
N SER A 299 -19.63 -4.87 -15.79
CA SER A 299 -20.36 -3.69 -15.37
C SER A 299 -19.67 -2.98 -14.19
N GLU A 300 -20.08 -1.75 -13.90
CA GLU A 300 -19.60 -1.04 -12.70
C GLU A 300 -20.03 -1.77 -11.40
N GLU A 301 -21.19 -2.43 -11.41
CA GLU A 301 -21.67 -3.24 -10.28
C GLU A 301 -20.80 -4.48 -10.07
N ASP A 302 -20.43 -5.16 -11.17
CA ASP A 302 -19.52 -6.31 -11.12
C ASP A 302 -18.14 -5.90 -10.60
N LEU A 303 -17.61 -4.76 -11.07
CA LEU A 303 -16.33 -4.25 -10.57
C LEU A 303 -16.38 -4.00 -9.06
N MET A 304 -17.45 -3.38 -8.55
CA MET A 304 -17.61 -3.16 -7.10
C MET A 304 -17.70 -4.50 -6.35
N TYR A 305 -18.39 -5.49 -6.90
CA TYR A 305 -18.45 -6.83 -6.35
C TYR A 305 -17.06 -7.47 -6.23
N TYR A 306 -16.27 -7.49 -7.31
CA TYR A 306 -14.93 -8.09 -7.28
C TYR A 306 -13.94 -7.32 -6.39
N LEU A 307 -14.01 -5.98 -6.38
CA LEU A 307 -13.20 -5.17 -5.47
C LEU A 307 -13.52 -5.46 -4.01
N ARG A 308 -14.80 -5.66 -3.68
CA ARG A 308 -15.22 -6.06 -2.34
C ARG A 308 -14.66 -7.44 -1.96
N GLN A 309 -14.76 -8.43 -2.85
CA GLN A 309 -14.21 -9.77 -2.62
C GLN A 309 -12.69 -9.75 -2.43
N HIS A 310 -11.97 -9.02 -3.29
CA HIS A 310 -10.53 -8.85 -3.21
C HIS A 310 -10.09 -8.20 -1.89
N ALA A 311 -10.77 -7.11 -1.48
CA ALA A 311 -10.51 -6.43 -0.22
C ALA A 311 -10.76 -7.34 1.00
N GLN A 312 -11.80 -8.18 0.94
CA GLN A 312 -12.13 -9.12 2.00
C GLN A 312 -11.11 -10.25 2.12
N GLN A 313 -10.60 -10.76 0.99
CA GLN A 313 -9.50 -11.72 0.98
C GLN A 313 -8.22 -11.11 1.55
N ALA A 314 -7.88 -9.88 1.13
CA ALA A 314 -6.73 -9.15 1.66
C ALA A 314 -6.83 -8.95 3.18
N LEU A 315 -8.00 -8.57 3.68
CA LEU A 315 -8.24 -8.45 5.12
C LEU A 315 -8.07 -9.80 5.83
N THR A 316 -8.57 -10.89 5.25
CA THR A 316 -8.41 -12.24 5.80
C THR A 316 -6.93 -12.63 5.89
N THR A 317 -6.14 -12.34 4.86
CA THR A 317 -4.68 -12.53 4.87
C THR A 317 -4.03 -11.72 5.99
N ALA A 318 -4.43 -10.45 6.17
CA ALA A 318 -3.91 -9.60 7.23
C ALA A 318 -4.26 -10.13 8.64
N LEU A 319 -5.49 -10.62 8.84
CA LEU A 319 -5.96 -11.17 10.11
C LEU A 319 -5.21 -12.45 10.53
N ALA A 320 -4.67 -13.20 9.57
CA ALA A 320 -3.89 -14.40 9.84
C ALA A 320 -2.48 -14.09 10.42
N VAL A 321 -2.02 -12.84 10.37
CA VAL A 321 -0.72 -12.42 10.87
C VAL A 321 -0.72 -12.43 12.41
N ARG A 322 0.20 -13.19 13.00
CA ARG A 322 0.35 -13.35 14.47
C ARG A 322 1.55 -12.63 15.07
N GLU A 323 2.49 -12.23 14.24
CA GLU A 323 3.72 -11.56 14.65
C GLU A 323 3.98 -10.35 13.76
N GLY A 324 4.61 -9.32 14.33
CA GLY A 324 4.90 -8.08 13.61
C GLY A 324 4.29 -6.86 14.28
N ASN A 325 4.24 -5.75 13.55
CA ASN A 325 3.77 -4.48 14.08
C ASN A 325 2.63 -3.92 13.24
N PHE A 326 1.80 -3.11 13.87
CA PHE A 326 0.77 -2.34 13.18
C PHE A 326 0.86 -0.86 13.51
N PHE A 327 0.41 -0.03 12.56
CA PHE A 327 0.40 1.43 12.67
C PHE A 327 -0.90 1.97 12.10
N LEU A 328 -1.65 2.71 12.90
CA LEU A 328 -2.86 3.42 12.50
C LEU A 328 -2.55 4.91 12.35
N GLU A 329 -2.66 5.41 11.13
CA GLU A 329 -2.38 6.80 10.78
C GLU A 329 -3.66 7.50 10.30
N GLN A 330 -3.88 8.72 10.76
CA GLN A 330 -4.96 9.60 10.35
C GLN A 330 -4.67 10.20 8.97
N ASP A 331 -4.77 9.35 7.96
CA ASP A 331 -4.59 9.69 6.55
C ASP A 331 -5.93 9.89 5.87
N ALA A 332 -5.99 10.85 4.94
CA ALA A 332 -7.13 10.96 4.04
C ALA A 332 -7.15 9.75 3.09
N LEU A 333 -8.35 9.28 2.73
CA LEU A 333 -8.49 8.22 1.73
C LEU A 333 -7.81 8.62 0.41
N PRO A 334 -6.95 7.75 -0.15
CA PRO A 334 -6.41 7.92 -1.49
C PRO A 334 -7.50 8.20 -2.52
N PHE A 335 -7.22 9.05 -3.49
CA PHE A 335 -8.21 9.52 -4.47
C PHE A 335 -8.93 8.38 -5.19
N ASN A 336 -8.20 7.34 -5.58
CA ASN A 336 -8.73 6.12 -6.20
C ASN A 336 -9.65 5.29 -5.30
N LEU A 337 -9.54 5.41 -3.97
CA LEU A 337 -10.42 4.73 -3.01
C LEU A 337 -11.65 5.57 -2.65
N LYS A 338 -11.69 6.87 -2.98
CA LYS A 338 -12.89 7.70 -2.80
C LYS A 338 -14.04 7.24 -3.68
N ASP A 339 -13.72 6.68 -4.84
CA ASP A 339 -14.69 6.19 -5.81
C ASP A 339 -15.28 4.81 -5.44
N ILE A 340 -14.74 4.15 -4.40
CA ILE A 340 -15.32 2.93 -3.86
C ILE A 340 -16.60 3.30 -3.11
N ARG A 341 -17.74 2.87 -3.65
CA ARG A 341 -19.07 3.27 -3.16
C ARG A 341 -19.49 2.57 -1.86
N PHE A 342 -18.89 1.43 -1.52
CA PHE A 342 -19.26 0.69 -0.31
C PHE A 342 -18.49 1.18 0.92
N ARG A 343 -19.18 1.23 2.06
CA ARG A 343 -18.61 1.40 3.39
C ARG A 343 -19.22 0.36 4.32
N LEU A 344 -18.48 -0.71 4.54
CA LEU A 344 -19.00 -1.88 5.23
C LEU A 344 -18.78 -1.75 6.75
N PRO A 345 -19.72 -2.18 7.58
CA PRO A 345 -19.44 -2.40 8.99
C PRO A 345 -18.27 -3.38 9.16
N LEU A 346 -17.40 -3.14 10.14
CA LEU A 346 -16.20 -3.97 10.31
C LEU A 346 -16.55 -5.41 10.68
N TYR A 347 -17.58 -5.67 11.49
CA TYR A 347 -18.00 -7.03 11.82
C TYR A 347 -18.36 -7.87 10.58
N GLU A 348 -18.94 -7.26 9.55
CA GLU A 348 -19.33 -7.94 8.30
C GLU A 348 -18.12 -8.47 7.53
N VAL A 349 -17.02 -7.71 7.52
CA VAL A 349 -15.77 -8.10 6.84
C VAL A 349 -14.85 -8.92 7.73
N LEU A 350 -14.96 -8.79 9.06
CA LEU A 350 -14.17 -9.55 10.03
C LEU A 350 -14.64 -11.00 10.17
N LEU A 351 -15.96 -11.24 10.23
CA LEU A 351 -16.54 -12.56 10.48
C LEU A 351 -15.90 -13.69 9.64
N PRO A 352 -15.78 -13.57 8.30
CA PRO A 352 -15.24 -14.66 7.47
C PRO A 352 -13.76 -14.95 7.72
N GLY A 353 -12.97 -13.93 8.07
CA GLY A 353 -11.55 -14.11 8.38
C GLY A 353 -11.34 -14.63 9.80
N VAL A 354 -12.09 -14.13 10.76
CA VAL A 354 -12.01 -14.54 12.18
C VAL A 354 -12.44 -16.00 12.37
N ARG A 355 -13.44 -16.48 11.63
CA ARG A 355 -13.86 -17.91 11.65
C ARG A 355 -12.74 -18.88 11.29
N GLN A 356 -11.72 -18.43 10.55
CA GLN A 356 -10.58 -19.24 10.13
C GLN A 356 -9.42 -19.20 11.14
N LEU A 357 -9.50 -18.37 12.18
CA LEU A 357 -8.45 -18.24 13.19
C LEU A 357 -8.56 -19.34 14.24
N LEU A 358 -7.41 -19.84 14.69
CA LEU A 358 -7.33 -20.76 15.82
C LEU A 358 -7.54 -20.01 17.13
N VAL A 359 -8.43 -20.52 17.96
CA VAL A 359 -8.67 -20.05 19.32
C VAL A 359 -7.47 -20.40 20.20
N PRO A 360 -6.88 -19.45 20.93
CA PRO A 360 -5.87 -19.75 21.94
C PRO A 360 -6.44 -20.64 23.06
N ALA A 361 -5.68 -21.64 23.52
CA ALA A 361 -6.16 -22.61 24.51
C ALA A 361 -6.65 -21.97 25.83
N ASP A 362 -6.04 -20.86 26.25
CA ASP A 362 -6.37 -20.13 27.47
C ASP A 362 -7.23 -18.89 27.21
N PHE A 363 -7.88 -18.78 26.04
CA PHE A 363 -8.62 -17.58 25.66
C PHE A 363 -9.82 -17.32 26.57
N PHE A 364 -10.50 -18.39 27.01
CA PHE A 364 -11.65 -18.31 27.90
C PHE A 364 -11.46 -19.16 29.16
N SER A 365 -11.94 -18.64 30.29
CA SER A 365 -12.17 -19.43 31.51
C SER A 365 -13.66 -19.71 31.72
N ALA A 366 -13.98 -20.83 32.36
CA ALA A 366 -15.37 -21.26 32.54
C ALA A 366 -16.26 -20.24 33.29
N ASP A 367 -15.64 -19.43 34.15
CA ASP A 367 -16.32 -18.44 35.00
C ASP A 367 -16.52 -17.08 34.31
N GLN A 368 -15.96 -16.88 33.11
CA GLN A 368 -16.11 -15.62 32.38
C GLN A 368 -17.53 -15.45 31.84
N ILE A 369 -17.96 -14.19 31.83
CA ILE A 369 -19.27 -13.81 31.29
C ILE A 369 -19.06 -13.14 29.95
N VAL A 370 -19.76 -13.63 28.94
CA VAL A 370 -19.77 -13.04 27.60
C VAL A 370 -21.02 -12.18 27.47
N GLN A 371 -20.83 -10.91 27.15
CA GLN A 371 -21.92 -9.95 26.97
C GLN A 371 -22.08 -9.59 25.50
N ARG A 372 -23.33 -9.58 25.03
CA ARG A 372 -23.67 -9.13 23.67
C ARG A 372 -23.49 -7.62 23.52
N LEU A 373 -22.86 -7.20 22.42
CA LEU A 373 -22.74 -5.80 22.01
C LEU A 373 -23.90 -5.39 21.09
N PRO A 374 -24.23 -4.08 20.98
CA PRO A 374 -25.32 -3.60 20.11
C PRO A 374 -25.17 -4.00 18.64
N SER A 375 -23.94 -4.05 18.12
CA SER A 375 -23.58 -4.51 16.77
C SER A 375 -24.08 -5.92 16.46
N CYS A 376 -24.23 -6.78 17.47
CA CYS A 376 -24.76 -8.13 17.30
C CYS A 376 -26.22 -8.14 16.85
N ALA A 377 -27.04 -7.19 17.30
CA ALA A 377 -28.42 -7.09 16.84
C ALA A 377 -28.50 -6.76 15.34
N GLU A 378 -27.62 -5.87 14.86
CA GLU A 378 -27.51 -5.55 13.43
C GLU A 378 -26.98 -6.74 12.63
N ALA A 379 -26.01 -7.49 13.16
CA ALA A 379 -25.50 -8.69 12.50
C ALA A 379 -26.57 -9.80 12.36
N LEU A 380 -27.41 -9.99 13.38
CA LEU A 380 -28.56 -10.91 13.35
C LEU A 380 -29.60 -10.50 12.31
N GLN A 381 -29.96 -9.21 12.27
CA GLN A 381 -30.94 -8.68 11.30
C GLN A 381 -30.48 -8.82 9.84
N ASN A 382 -29.18 -8.77 9.60
CA ASN A 382 -28.59 -8.92 8.27
C ASN A 382 -28.20 -10.37 7.94
N GLU A 383 -28.60 -11.34 8.78
CA GLU A 383 -28.35 -12.78 8.56
C GLU A 383 -26.86 -13.12 8.33
N LEU A 384 -25.95 -12.44 9.05
CA LEU A 384 -24.49 -12.61 8.89
C LEU A 384 -23.92 -13.77 9.72
N LEU A 385 -24.67 -14.25 10.71
CA LEU A 385 -24.26 -15.30 11.64
C LEU A 385 -24.70 -16.68 11.16
N GLU A 386 -23.90 -17.71 11.43
CA GLU A 386 -24.29 -19.10 11.20
C GLU A 386 -25.30 -19.57 12.26
N ASP A 387 -26.11 -20.60 11.99
CA ASP A 387 -27.18 -21.08 12.88
C ASP A 387 -26.73 -21.31 14.33
N ALA A 388 -25.51 -21.83 14.52
CA ALA A 388 -24.93 -22.05 15.84
C ALA A 388 -24.49 -20.74 16.51
N GLU A 389 -23.93 -19.81 15.75
CA GLU A 389 -23.53 -18.49 16.23
C GLU A 389 -24.74 -17.65 16.61
N GLU A 390 -25.82 -17.67 15.81
CA GLU A 390 -27.09 -17.01 16.12
C GLU A 390 -27.68 -17.53 17.43
N ARG A 391 -27.74 -18.86 17.60
CA ARG A 391 -28.25 -19.47 18.84
C ARG A 391 -27.48 -18.99 20.06
N VAL A 392 -26.14 -18.99 20.00
CA VAL A 392 -25.30 -18.52 21.11
C VAL A 392 -25.50 -17.03 21.32
N ALA A 393 -25.50 -16.22 20.27
CA ALA A 393 -25.70 -14.78 20.34
C ALA A 393 -27.03 -14.37 21.00
N LEU A 394 -28.10 -15.17 20.82
CA LEU A 394 -29.38 -14.95 21.49
C LEU A 394 -29.37 -15.29 22.98
N LEU A 395 -28.46 -16.18 23.43
CA LEU A 395 -28.29 -16.56 24.84
C LEU A 395 -27.39 -15.57 25.61
N LEU A 396 -26.59 -14.75 24.92
CA LEU A 396 -25.69 -13.77 25.52
C LEU A 396 -26.46 -12.60 26.17
N ASP A 397 -26.84 -12.77 27.44
CA ASP A 397 -27.54 -11.75 28.24
C ASP A 397 -26.62 -10.98 29.21
N GLY A 398 -25.33 -11.35 29.28
CA GLY A 398 -24.34 -10.73 30.17
C GLY A 398 -24.49 -11.11 31.65
N SER A 399 -25.24 -12.17 31.96
CA SER A 399 -25.39 -12.70 33.32
C SER A 399 -24.89 -14.14 33.48
N ARG A 400 -24.87 -14.91 32.39
CA ARG A 400 -24.48 -16.33 32.38
C ARG A 400 -22.99 -16.50 32.16
N THR A 401 -22.41 -17.47 32.86
CA THR A 401 -21.02 -17.89 32.64
C THR A 401 -20.93 -18.75 31.37
N LEU A 402 -19.72 -18.93 30.85
CA LEU A 402 -19.49 -19.88 29.75
C LEU A 402 -19.93 -21.30 30.12
N ALA A 403 -19.75 -21.72 31.37
CA ALA A 403 -20.23 -23.03 31.84
C ALA A 403 -21.76 -23.16 31.73
N ASP A 404 -22.52 -22.12 32.09
CA ASP A 404 -23.98 -22.11 31.96
C ASP A 404 -24.41 -22.16 30.49
N LEU A 405 -23.70 -21.41 29.63
CA LEU A 405 -23.96 -21.37 28.19
C LEU A 405 -23.71 -22.72 27.50
N VAL A 406 -22.74 -23.52 27.96
CA VAL A 406 -22.52 -24.89 27.42
C VAL A 406 -23.77 -25.75 27.65
N VAL A 407 -24.35 -25.69 28.85
CA VAL A 407 -25.51 -26.50 29.21
C VAL A 407 -26.74 -26.11 28.39
N GLU A 408 -26.99 -24.81 28.21
CA GLU A 408 -28.19 -24.30 27.54
C GLU A 408 -28.12 -24.32 26.01
N SER A 409 -26.93 -24.10 25.43
CA SER A 409 -26.75 -24.11 23.98
C SER A 409 -26.83 -25.51 23.37
N GLY A 410 -26.56 -26.55 24.19
CA GLY A 410 -26.44 -27.93 23.74
C GLY A 410 -25.19 -28.20 22.89
N LEU A 411 -24.24 -27.27 22.87
CA LEU A 411 -22.96 -27.38 22.17
C LEU A 411 -21.89 -27.97 23.10
N ASN A 412 -20.84 -28.55 22.52
CA ASN A 412 -19.66 -28.90 23.31
C ASN A 412 -18.88 -27.63 23.70
N ALA A 413 -18.01 -27.74 24.72
CA ALA A 413 -17.26 -26.60 25.24
C ALA A 413 -16.37 -25.94 24.18
N ASP A 414 -15.67 -26.73 23.36
CA ASP A 414 -14.74 -26.23 22.33
C ASP A 414 -15.46 -25.44 21.23
N SER A 415 -16.61 -25.92 20.76
CA SER A 415 -17.44 -25.23 19.77
C SER A 415 -18.04 -23.94 20.34
N LEU A 416 -18.48 -23.96 21.60
CA LEU A 416 -18.96 -22.74 22.25
C LEU A 416 -17.83 -21.70 22.38
N GLN A 417 -16.64 -22.14 22.79
CA GLN A 417 -15.46 -21.27 22.87
C GLN A 417 -15.11 -20.69 21.50
N GLN A 418 -15.11 -21.49 20.44
CA GLN A 418 -14.89 -21.00 19.07
C GLN A 418 -15.93 -19.94 18.69
N ILE A 419 -17.20 -20.17 18.93
CA ILE A 419 -18.26 -19.20 18.61
C ILE A 419 -18.09 -17.92 19.42
N CYS A 420 -17.85 -18.02 20.73
CA CYS A 420 -17.63 -16.84 21.58
C CYS A 420 -16.39 -16.05 21.16
N PHE A 421 -15.32 -16.73 20.72
CA PHE A 421 -14.13 -16.10 20.18
C PHE A 421 -14.45 -15.35 18.88
N VAL A 422 -15.20 -15.99 17.96
CA VAL A 422 -15.62 -15.35 16.71
C VAL A 422 -16.47 -14.11 16.98
N LEU A 423 -17.46 -14.21 17.87
CA LEU A 423 -18.31 -13.08 18.25
C LEU A 423 -17.51 -11.96 18.92
N GLN A 424 -16.53 -12.28 19.75
CA GLN A 424 -15.72 -11.27 20.43
C GLN A 424 -14.74 -10.58 19.47
N GLN A 425 -14.00 -11.33 18.65
CA GLN A 425 -13.00 -10.79 17.72
C GLN A 425 -13.64 -10.07 16.52
N SER A 426 -14.91 -10.34 16.20
CA SER A 426 -15.69 -9.56 15.23
C SER A 426 -16.37 -8.33 15.85
N GLY A 427 -16.25 -8.11 17.16
CA GLY A 427 -16.84 -6.95 17.84
C GLY A 427 -18.35 -7.05 18.03
N LEU A 428 -18.89 -8.27 18.11
CA LEU A 428 -20.31 -8.57 18.38
C LEU A 428 -20.55 -8.95 19.84
N ALA A 429 -19.50 -9.35 20.56
CA ALA A 429 -19.53 -9.64 21.98
C ALA A 429 -18.31 -9.06 22.70
N SER A 430 -18.41 -8.91 24.02
CA SER A 430 -17.30 -8.50 24.88
C SER A 430 -17.20 -9.42 26.10
N LEU A 431 -15.98 -9.63 26.57
CA LEU A 431 -15.70 -10.31 27.83
C LEU A 431 -15.90 -9.37 29.02
N ARG A 432 -16.48 -9.89 30.11
CA ARG A 432 -16.68 -9.17 31.36
C ARG A 432 -16.07 -9.91 32.54
#